data_AF-A0AAN9RJP9-F1
#
_entry.id   AF-A0AAN9RJP9-F1
#
_cell.length_a   1.000
_cell.length_b   1.000
_cell.length_c   1.000
_cell.angle_alpha   90.00
_cell.angle_beta   90.00
_cell.angle_gamma   90.00
#
_symmetry.space_group_name_H-M   'P 1'
#
loop_
_entity.id
_entity.type
_entity.pdbx_description
1 polymer ?
#
loop_
_entity_poly.entity_id
_entity_poly.type
_entity_poly.pdbx_seq_one_letter_code
_entity_poly.pdbx_strand_id
1 'polypeptide(L)'
;MSDEVPLILMVDKETDNVICAGANKEFVDVLYSFLTMPLGTIARLVQQESLRGPVQVGSLNTLYESVVNFNKEYLWSDSCKEMLVRPRNSSEYHCRSLKLNIDDTDPTSYFICPNFRECGMSMLNNLLVVPNIMYEDIESLRSFFESVLESYLERNEVNGLLSLEVITMNVNKRQILDLLKCCLLSKTALSHFFFVNKPILEDSSFRTPFVGYPSTLQIKVKIVVRKSNKKILYAEGAEDFAEFLLSFLTLPLGGVVLLLRTYSSMGSVDNLYNSIDALIEEKFFISKEDKCRLLYPNVAQHFQSNICKQMFPICEHTSTFYRDYPSISVTGSISHMQMHVDEEVRNCDNNENYKQMKLVDPKSSSEGLLKVHANLPAMFIVTDDLVVAPASLMSGYALVNRLKISLRDVTEKNVTIGIKEVRRFKTKALVFC
;
A
#
# COMPACT_ATOMS: atom_id res chain seq x y z
N MET A 1 -22.25 9.60 -15.33
CA MET A 1 -21.62 8.33 -15.74
C MET A 1 -21.91 7.31 -14.65
N SER A 2 -22.14 6.04 -14.98
CA SER A 2 -22.36 5.00 -13.96
C SER A 2 -21.12 4.84 -13.09
N ASP A 3 -21.29 4.90 -11.76
CA ASP A 3 -20.25 4.66 -10.73
C ASP A 3 -19.97 3.16 -10.53
N GLU A 4 -20.25 2.35 -11.55
CA GLU A 4 -20.10 0.91 -11.51
C GLU A 4 -19.26 0.41 -12.68
N VAL A 5 -18.54 -0.69 -12.43
CA VAL A 5 -17.72 -1.39 -13.41
C VAL A 5 -18.28 -2.80 -13.59
N PRO A 6 -18.65 -3.20 -14.80
CA PRO A 6 -19.18 -4.53 -15.08
C PRO A 6 -18.09 -5.61 -15.01
N LEU A 7 -18.46 -6.80 -14.55
CA LEU A 7 -17.63 -7.98 -14.41
C LEU A 7 -18.42 -9.21 -14.81
N ILE A 8 -17.78 -10.11 -15.56
CA ILE A 8 -18.32 -11.40 -15.96
C ILE A 8 -17.61 -12.48 -15.16
N LEU A 9 -18.35 -13.42 -14.59
CA LEU A 9 -17.82 -14.52 -13.81
C LEU A 9 -18.25 -15.84 -14.44
N MET A 10 -17.34 -16.80 -14.51
CA MET A 10 -17.67 -18.22 -14.69
C MET A 10 -17.59 -18.90 -13.33
N VAL A 11 -18.70 -19.48 -12.89
CA VAL A 11 -18.89 -19.98 -11.53
C VAL A 11 -19.29 -21.45 -11.56
N ASP A 12 -18.71 -22.25 -10.68
CA ASP A 12 -19.21 -23.57 -10.34
C ASP A 12 -20.31 -23.45 -9.29
N LYS A 13 -21.55 -23.74 -9.68
CA LYS A 13 -22.75 -23.70 -8.85
C LYS A 13 -22.77 -24.74 -7.74
N GLU A 14 -22.03 -25.84 -7.89
CA GLU A 14 -22.02 -26.86 -6.83
C GLU A 14 -21.16 -26.43 -5.64
N THR A 15 -20.10 -25.66 -5.92
CA THR A 15 -19.12 -25.28 -4.90
C THR A 15 -19.07 -23.77 -4.61
N ASP A 16 -19.94 -22.98 -5.24
CA ASP A 16 -19.96 -21.50 -5.18
C ASP A 16 -18.57 -20.89 -5.38
N ASN A 17 -17.82 -21.43 -6.35
CA ASN A 17 -16.46 -21.00 -6.67
C ASN A 17 -16.38 -20.30 -8.01
N VAL A 18 -15.71 -19.14 -8.03
CA VAL A 18 -15.31 -18.47 -9.27
C VAL A 18 -14.13 -19.22 -9.89
N ILE A 19 -14.32 -19.71 -11.11
CA ILE A 19 -13.27 -20.37 -11.90
C ILE A 19 -12.43 -19.32 -12.63
N CYS A 20 -13.11 -18.36 -13.28
CA CYS A 20 -12.46 -17.25 -13.94
C CYS A 20 -13.38 -16.02 -13.97
N ALA A 21 -12.77 -14.85 -14.06
CA ALA A 21 -13.46 -13.57 -14.17
C ALA A 21 -12.98 -12.82 -15.40
N GLY A 22 -13.91 -12.41 -16.23
CA GLY A 22 -13.72 -11.54 -17.38
C GLY A 22 -14.01 -10.09 -17.00
N ALA A 23 -13.04 -9.21 -17.20
CA ALA A 23 -13.15 -7.81 -16.80
C ALA A 23 -12.61 -6.87 -17.88
N ASN A 24 -13.13 -5.65 -17.92
CA ASN A 24 -12.60 -4.59 -18.76
C ASN A 24 -11.37 -3.93 -18.10
N LYS A 25 -10.72 -3.04 -18.86
CA LYS A 25 -9.53 -2.30 -18.40
C LYS A 25 -9.80 -1.55 -17.10
N GLU A 26 -10.97 -0.93 -16.97
CA GLU A 26 -11.34 -0.14 -15.81
C GLU A 26 -11.34 -0.95 -14.51
N PHE A 27 -11.76 -2.22 -14.55
CA PHE A 27 -11.68 -3.10 -13.38
C PHE A 27 -10.25 -3.56 -13.09
N VAL A 28 -9.51 -3.92 -14.14
CA VAL A 28 -8.13 -4.42 -14.02
C VAL A 28 -7.22 -3.35 -13.45
N ASP A 29 -7.33 -2.11 -13.92
CA ASP A 29 -6.57 -0.97 -13.40
C ASP A 29 -6.85 -0.75 -11.90
N VAL A 30 -8.12 -0.87 -11.48
CA VAL A 30 -8.51 -0.76 -10.07
C VAL A 30 -7.89 -1.89 -9.25
N LEU A 31 -7.92 -3.12 -9.74
CA LEU A 31 -7.35 -4.27 -9.03
C LEU A 31 -5.83 -4.11 -8.87
N TYR A 32 -5.11 -3.72 -9.93
CA TYR A 32 -3.67 -3.50 -9.90
C TYR A 32 -3.26 -2.32 -9.02
N SER A 33 -4.12 -1.30 -8.89
CA SER A 33 -3.87 -0.16 -8.01
C SER A 33 -3.66 -0.55 -6.55
N PHE A 34 -4.21 -1.67 -6.08
CA PHE A 34 -4.03 -2.17 -4.71
C PHE A 34 -2.55 -2.32 -4.33
N LEU A 35 -1.71 -2.74 -5.27
CA LEU A 35 -0.27 -2.95 -5.04
C LEU A 35 0.48 -1.63 -4.81
N THR A 36 -0.07 -0.50 -5.28
CA THR A 36 0.55 0.82 -5.11
C THR A 36 0.19 1.46 -3.76
N MET A 37 -0.83 0.93 -3.08
CA MET A 37 -1.36 1.54 -1.85
C MET A 37 -0.40 1.37 -0.68
N PRO A 38 -0.08 2.44 0.07
CA PRO A 38 0.64 2.31 1.32
C PRO A 38 -0.11 1.46 2.34
N LEU A 39 0.60 0.68 3.15
CA LEU A 39 -0.03 -0.18 4.16
C LEU A 39 -0.86 0.61 5.17
N GLY A 40 -0.49 1.84 5.53
CA GLY A 40 -1.30 2.69 6.41
C GLY A 40 -2.63 3.11 5.80
N THR A 41 -2.68 3.31 4.47
CA THR A 41 -3.93 3.54 3.73
C THR A 41 -4.80 2.29 3.78
N ILE A 42 -4.22 1.11 3.54
CA ILE A 42 -4.94 -0.16 3.63
C ILE A 42 -5.49 -0.38 5.05
N ALA A 43 -4.65 -0.23 6.08
CA ALA A 43 -5.02 -0.40 7.49
C ALA A 43 -6.23 0.46 7.89
N ARG A 44 -6.26 1.70 7.40
CA ARG A 44 -7.37 2.63 7.62
C ARG A 44 -8.63 2.22 6.84
N LEU A 45 -8.49 1.90 5.55
CA LEU A 45 -9.63 1.61 4.69
C LEU A 45 -10.33 0.30 5.08
N VAL A 46 -9.58 -0.74 5.45
CA VAL A 46 -10.16 -2.03 5.84
C VAL A 46 -10.95 -1.97 7.15
N GLN A 47 -10.69 -0.95 7.99
CA GLN A 47 -11.48 -0.65 9.19
C GLN A 47 -12.75 0.15 8.90
N GLN A 48 -12.93 0.69 7.70
CA GLN A 48 -14.15 1.40 7.34
C GLN A 48 -15.33 0.44 7.18
N GLU A 49 -16.51 0.94 7.53
CA GLU A 49 -17.78 0.26 7.27
C GLU A 49 -18.00 0.07 5.77
N SER A 50 -18.34 -1.16 5.39
CA SER A 50 -18.69 -1.59 4.04
C SER A 50 -19.77 -2.67 4.15
N LEU A 51 -20.09 -3.39 3.05
CA LEU A 51 -21.09 -4.46 3.14
C LEU A 51 -20.65 -5.59 4.07
N ARG A 52 -19.34 -5.76 4.28
CA ARG A 52 -18.74 -6.81 5.11
C ARG A 52 -18.27 -6.34 6.49
N GLY A 53 -18.53 -5.08 6.83
CA GLY A 53 -18.06 -4.46 8.08
C GLY A 53 -16.52 -4.33 8.17
N PRO A 54 -16.00 -3.79 9.26
CA PRO A 54 -14.55 -3.66 9.49
C PRO A 54 -13.85 -5.02 9.57
N VAL A 55 -12.65 -5.14 8.99
CA VAL A 55 -11.81 -6.33 9.13
C VAL A 55 -10.46 -5.98 9.74
N GLN A 56 -9.88 -6.96 10.45
CA GLN A 56 -8.53 -6.87 10.98
C GLN A 56 -7.56 -7.58 10.02
N VAL A 57 -6.45 -6.91 9.75
CA VAL A 57 -5.32 -7.32 8.90
C VAL A 57 -4.11 -7.43 9.83
N GLY A 58 -4.09 -8.49 10.63
CA GLY A 58 -3.05 -8.79 11.61
C GLY A 58 -2.72 -7.65 12.58
N SER A 59 -1.42 -7.49 12.85
CA SER A 59 -0.86 -6.42 13.70
C SER A 59 -0.67 -5.07 12.99
N LEU A 60 -1.07 -4.97 11.71
CA LEU A 60 -1.04 -3.69 10.99
C LEU A 60 -2.00 -2.68 11.59
N ASN A 61 -3.19 -3.15 11.96
CA ASN A 61 -4.25 -2.32 12.50
C ASN A 61 -3.87 -1.74 13.86
N THR A 62 -3.29 -2.55 14.74
CA THR A 62 -2.80 -2.10 16.05
C THR A 62 -1.61 -1.14 15.92
N LEU A 63 -0.72 -1.36 14.94
CA LEU A 63 0.35 -0.42 14.60
C LEU A 63 -0.23 0.92 14.09
N TYR A 64 -1.22 0.87 13.20
CA TYR A 64 -1.91 2.05 12.68
C TYR A 64 -2.63 2.83 13.80
N GLU A 65 -3.39 2.13 14.64
CA GLU A 65 -4.09 2.69 15.80
C GLU A 65 -3.13 3.34 16.80
N SER A 66 -1.92 2.80 16.94
CA SER A 66 -0.87 3.41 17.77
C SER A 66 -0.53 4.81 17.30
N VAL A 67 -0.39 5.02 15.98
CA VAL A 67 -0.13 6.34 15.41
C VAL A 67 -1.33 7.27 15.59
N VAL A 68 -2.54 6.79 15.34
CA VAL A 68 -3.77 7.58 15.53
C VAL A 68 -3.84 8.11 16.98
N ASN A 69 -3.53 7.27 17.96
CA ASN A 69 -3.56 7.60 19.38
C ASN A 69 -2.28 8.31 19.90
N PHE A 70 -1.27 8.46 19.06
CA PHE A 70 0.02 9.03 19.47
C PHE A 70 -0.14 10.51 19.85
N ASN A 71 0.44 10.90 20.99
CA ASN A 71 0.46 12.31 21.36
C ASN A 71 1.42 13.07 20.42
N LYS A 72 0.98 14.23 19.94
CA LYS A 72 1.71 15.11 19.03
C LYS A 72 3.04 15.57 19.60
N GLU A 73 3.19 15.60 20.93
CA GLU A 73 4.44 15.99 21.61
C GLU A 73 5.65 15.09 21.28
N TYR A 74 5.39 13.85 20.84
CA TYR A 74 6.43 12.89 20.44
C TYR A 74 6.75 12.94 18.94
N LEU A 75 6.11 13.82 18.18
CA LEU A 75 6.31 14.01 16.75
C LEU A 75 6.89 15.40 16.49
N TRP A 76 7.65 15.55 15.41
CA TRP A 76 8.24 16.85 15.04
C TRP A 76 7.21 17.89 14.60
N SER A 77 6.15 17.44 13.94
CA SER A 77 5.08 18.30 13.43
C SER A 77 3.77 17.53 13.32
N ASP A 78 2.66 18.26 13.20
CA ASP A 78 1.37 17.68 12.82
C ASP A 78 1.46 16.97 11.46
N SER A 79 2.28 17.49 10.53
CA SER A 79 2.53 16.88 9.24
C SER A 79 3.18 15.50 9.38
N CYS A 80 4.11 15.28 10.33
CA CYS A 80 4.70 13.96 10.57
C CYS A 80 3.66 12.94 11.02
N LYS A 81 2.63 13.35 11.79
CA LYS A 81 1.51 12.48 12.15
C LYS A 81 0.68 12.12 10.92
N GLU A 82 0.31 13.13 10.13
CA GLU A 82 -0.47 12.93 8.91
C GLU A 82 0.25 12.03 7.90
N MET A 83 1.58 12.09 7.83
CA MET A 83 2.35 11.21 6.96
C MET A 83 2.18 9.71 7.26
N LEU A 84 1.90 9.37 8.51
CA LEU A 84 1.72 7.98 8.95
C LEU A 84 0.24 7.57 8.98
N VAL A 85 -0.67 8.50 9.30
CA VAL A 85 -2.12 8.26 9.36
C VAL A 85 -2.76 8.27 7.98
N ARG A 86 -2.24 9.12 7.06
CA ARG A 86 -2.66 9.28 5.66
C ARG A 86 -1.43 9.30 4.75
N PRO A 87 -0.68 8.19 4.67
CA PRO A 87 0.50 8.10 3.81
C PRO A 87 0.15 8.34 2.35
N ARG A 88 1.06 9.01 1.64
CA ARG A 88 0.88 9.31 0.21
C ARG A 88 1.18 8.09 -0.65
N ASN A 89 0.34 7.88 -1.66
CA ASN A 89 0.61 6.92 -2.73
C ASN A 89 1.56 7.58 -3.76
N SER A 90 2.70 6.96 -4.06
CA SER A 90 3.63 7.47 -5.08
C SER A 90 3.01 7.46 -6.49
N SER A 91 2.06 6.56 -6.73
CA SER A 91 1.32 6.39 -7.98
C SER A 91 0.01 7.19 -8.00
N GLU A 92 -0.18 8.17 -7.09
CA GLU A 92 -1.41 8.97 -6.97
C GLU A 92 -1.85 9.54 -8.32
N TYR A 93 -0.91 10.12 -9.09
CA TYR A 93 -1.21 10.72 -10.40
C TYR A 93 -1.88 9.74 -11.37
N HIS A 94 -1.40 8.49 -11.42
CA HIS A 94 -1.96 7.43 -12.26
C HIS A 94 -3.28 6.90 -11.70
N CYS A 95 -3.40 6.82 -10.38
CA CYS A 95 -4.60 6.30 -9.72
C CYS A 95 -5.79 7.28 -9.79
N ARG A 96 -5.55 8.58 -10.02
CA ARG A 96 -6.61 9.60 -10.14
C ARG A 96 -7.58 9.35 -11.31
N SER A 97 -7.14 8.63 -12.35
CA SER A 97 -8.00 8.29 -13.50
C SER A 97 -8.80 6.99 -13.32
N LEU A 98 -8.60 6.27 -12.21
CA LEU A 98 -9.33 5.03 -11.92
C LEU A 98 -10.82 5.32 -11.76
N LYS A 99 -11.64 4.53 -12.46
CA LYS A 99 -13.10 4.65 -12.38
C LYS A 99 -13.64 4.42 -10.97
N LEU A 100 -13.03 3.50 -10.20
CA LEU A 100 -13.39 3.19 -8.81
C LEU A 100 -12.19 3.37 -7.86
N ASN A 101 -11.63 4.58 -7.79
CA ASN A 101 -10.53 4.85 -6.87
C ASN A 101 -10.98 4.77 -5.40
N ILE A 102 -10.46 3.82 -4.64
CA ILE A 102 -10.73 3.65 -3.19
C ILE A 102 -9.76 4.42 -2.29
N ASP A 103 -8.64 4.92 -2.82
CA ASP A 103 -7.76 5.82 -2.08
C ASP A 103 -8.46 7.18 -1.92
N ASP A 104 -8.79 7.52 -0.69
CA ASP A 104 -9.48 8.73 -0.25
C ASP A 104 -8.50 9.75 0.36
N THR A 105 -7.22 9.65 0.02
CA THR A 105 -6.23 10.67 0.36
C THR A 105 -6.46 11.92 -0.49
N ASP A 106 -6.59 13.08 0.15
CA ASP A 106 -6.82 14.35 -0.55
C ASP A 106 -5.73 14.59 -1.58
N PRO A 107 -6.04 15.04 -2.82
CA PRO A 107 -5.03 15.23 -3.83
C PRO A 107 -3.87 16.12 -3.38
N THR A 108 -2.64 15.80 -3.80
CA THR A 108 -1.47 16.65 -3.53
C THR A 108 -1.76 18.10 -3.95
N SER A 109 -1.76 19.00 -2.96
CA SER A 109 -2.07 20.41 -3.14
C SER A 109 -0.81 21.20 -3.50
N TYR A 110 -0.90 22.03 -4.53
CA TYR A 110 0.19 22.87 -5.00
C TYR A 110 -0.02 24.30 -4.50
N PHE A 111 0.86 24.77 -3.61
CA PHE A 111 0.81 26.14 -3.11
C PHE A 111 1.72 27.05 -3.92
N ILE A 112 1.24 28.26 -4.19
CA ILE A 112 1.97 29.30 -4.91
C ILE A 112 2.04 30.53 -3.99
N CYS A 113 3.23 31.09 -3.79
CA CYS A 113 3.45 32.23 -2.91
C CYS A 113 2.72 33.50 -3.43
N PRO A 114 2.08 34.32 -2.57
CA PRO A 114 1.31 35.50 -3.01
C PRO A 114 2.15 36.74 -3.35
N ASN A 115 3.46 36.81 -3.02
CA ASN A 115 4.35 37.92 -3.41
C ASN A 115 4.87 37.77 -4.86
N PHE A 116 3.94 37.63 -5.79
CA PHE A 116 4.16 37.19 -7.16
C PHE A 116 4.10 38.38 -8.17
N ARG A 117 4.80 39.49 -7.88
CA ARG A 117 5.35 40.37 -8.96
C ARG A 117 6.76 39.91 -9.39
N GLU A 118 7.41 39.06 -8.59
CA GLU A 118 8.70 38.39 -8.88
C GLU A 118 8.55 36.95 -9.37
N CYS A 119 7.32 36.47 -9.51
CA CYS A 119 7.04 35.14 -9.98
C CYS A 119 5.58 35.22 -10.50
N GLY A 120 5.19 34.52 -11.57
CA GLY A 120 3.92 34.75 -12.30
C GLY A 120 2.87 33.63 -12.23
N MET A 121 1.62 34.04 -12.02
CA MET A 121 0.25 33.45 -12.18
C MET A 121 0.08 32.21 -13.11
N SER A 122 -0.96 31.33 -13.06
CA SER A 122 -2.19 31.12 -12.25
C SER A 122 -2.86 29.75 -12.57
N MET A 123 -3.74 29.26 -11.68
CA MET A 123 -4.43 27.94 -11.67
C MET A 123 -5.50 27.70 -12.77
N LEU A 124 -5.77 26.42 -13.11
CA LEU A 124 -7.11 25.80 -13.27
C LEU A 124 -7.05 24.26 -13.52
N ASN A 125 -8.18 23.60 -13.20
CA ASN A 125 -8.41 22.13 -13.16
C ASN A 125 -8.40 21.42 -14.52
N ASN A 126 -7.93 20.16 -14.53
CA ASN A 126 -7.76 19.31 -15.72
C ASN A 126 -9.07 18.62 -16.17
N LEU A 127 -9.21 18.44 -17.49
CA LEU A 127 -9.86 17.28 -18.10
C LEU A 127 -9.29 17.05 -19.52
N LEU A 128 -8.75 15.84 -19.81
CA LEU A 128 -8.79 15.15 -21.11
C LEU A 128 -8.04 13.79 -21.02
N VAL A 129 -8.72 12.73 -21.44
CA VAL A 129 -8.25 11.33 -21.52
C VAL A 129 -8.40 10.88 -22.97
N VAL A 130 -7.41 10.17 -23.51
CA VAL A 130 -7.50 9.47 -24.80
C VAL A 130 -7.58 7.97 -24.53
N PRO A 131 -8.57 7.23 -25.07
CA PRO A 131 -8.70 5.80 -24.85
C PRO A 131 -7.89 5.01 -25.89
N ASN A 132 -7.27 3.92 -25.44
CA ASN A 132 -6.87 2.83 -26.34
C ASN A 132 -7.37 1.50 -25.74
N ILE A 133 -8.12 0.77 -26.55
CA ILE A 133 -8.95 -0.36 -26.16
C ILE A 133 -8.45 -1.59 -26.92
N MET A 134 -8.11 -2.66 -26.21
CA MET A 134 -7.78 -3.95 -26.81
C MET A 134 -8.94 -4.96 -26.77
N TYR A 135 -10.13 -4.59 -26.28
CA TYR A 135 -11.39 -5.31 -26.51
C TYR A 135 -12.59 -4.35 -26.46
N GLU A 136 -13.34 -4.27 -27.56
CA GLU A 136 -14.30 -3.18 -27.83
C GLU A 136 -15.56 -3.15 -26.96
N ASP A 137 -15.97 -4.25 -26.29
CA ASP A 137 -17.11 -4.23 -25.36
C ASP A 137 -17.16 -5.50 -24.46
N ILE A 138 -17.84 -5.41 -23.32
CA ILE A 138 -18.08 -6.52 -22.38
C ILE A 138 -18.97 -7.63 -22.97
N GLU A 139 -19.83 -7.30 -23.94
CA GLU A 139 -20.65 -8.30 -24.66
C GLU A 139 -19.80 -9.26 -25.49
N SER A 140 -18.73 -8.76 -26.13
CA SER A 140 -17.76 -9.60 -26.85
C SER A 140 -17.01 -10.54 -25.90
N LEU A 141 -16.68 -10.04 -24.70
CA LEU A 141 -16.03 -10.83 -23.66
C LEU A 141 -16.97 -11.91 -23.12
N ARG A 142 -18.28 -11.60 -22.99
CA ARG A 142 -19.30 -12.60 -22.65
C ARG A 142 -19.38 -13.71 -23.69
N SER A 143 -19.50 -13.37 -24.97
CA SER A 143 -19.58 -14.35 -26.05
C SER A 143 -18.36 -15.29 -26.08
N PHE A 144 -17.17 -14.79 -25.75
CA PHE A 144 -15.97 -15.61 -25.60
C PHE A 144 -16.08 -16.61 -24.45
N PHE A 145 -16.55 -16.16 -23.27
CA PHE A 145 -16.73 -17.04 -22.11
C PHE A 145 -17.79 -18.13 -22.35
N GLU A 146 -18.90 -17.79 -23.01
CA GLU A 146 -19.93 -18.76 -23.39
C GLU A 146 -19.37 -19.80 -24.40
N SER A 147 -18.57 -19.37 -25.38
CA SER A 147 -17.92 -20.29 -26.33
C SER A 147 -16.90 -21.22 -25.67
N VAL A 148 -16.15 -20.72 -24.68
CA VAL A 148 -15.24 -21.55 -23.85
C VAL A 148 -16.04 -22.56 -23.02
N LEU A 149 -17.18 -22.14 -22.47
CA LEU A 149 -18.07 -23.01 -21.70
C LEU A 149 -18.64 -24.15 -22.57
N GLU A 150 -19.18 -23.82 -23.76
CA GLU A 150 -19.67 -24.81 -24.73
C GLU A 150 -18.57 -25.81 -25.10
N SER A 151 -17.38 -25.31 -25.45
CA SER A 151 -16.21 -26.16 -25.76
C SER A 151 -15.77 -27.05 -24.60
N TYR A 152 -15.93 -26.59 -23.36
CA TYR A 152 -15.58 -27.34 -22.16
C TYR A 152 -16.62 -28.43 -21.85
N LEU A 153 -17.90 -28.14 -22.04
CA LEU A 153 -18.99 -29.11 -21.87
C LEU A 153 -18.92 -30.22 -22.92
N GLU A 154 -18.66 -29.89 -24.19
CA GLU A 154 -18.49 -30.87 -25.28
C GLU A 154 -17.32 -31.83 -25.05
N ARG A 155 -16.24 -31.38 -24.39
CA ARG A 155 -15.06 -32.20 -24.10
C ARG A 155 -15.21 -33.09 -22.86
N ASN A 156 -16.13 -32.78 -21.95
CA ASN A 156 -16.23 -33.40 -20.63
C ASN A 156 -17.52 -34.21 -20.39
N GLU A 157 -18.29 -34.55 -21.44
CA GLU A 157 -19.45 -35.46 -21.36
C GLU A 157 -19.14 -36.87 -20.78
N VAL A 158 -17.88 -37.19 -20.47
CA VAL A 158 -17.47 -38.52 -19.99
C VAL A 158 -17.32 -38.62 -18.46
N ASN A 159 -17.21 -37.51 -17.72
CA ASN A 159 -17.12 -37.55 -16.25
C ASN A 159 -17.90 -36.38 -15.64
N GLY A 160 -19.17 -36.59 -15.30
CA GLY A 160 -19.95 -35.56 -14.60
C GLY A 160 -19.27 -35.11 -13.31
N LEU A 161 -19.16 -33.79 -13.08
CA LEU A 161 -19.15 -33.07 -11.79
C LEU A 161 -18.63 -31.60 -11.93
N LEU A 162 -19.32 -30.72 -12.68
CA LEU A 162 -19.20 -29.24 -12.54
C LEU A 162 -20.46 -28.58 -13.14
N SER A 163 -21.27 -27.87 -12.33
CA SER A 163 -22.43 -27.11 -12.83
C SER A 163 -22.01 -25.66 -13.08
N LEU A 164 -21.55 -25.37 -14.31
CA LEU A 164 -20.98 -24.06 -14.64
C LEU A 164 -22.05 -23.04 -15.08
N GLU A 165 -21.91 -21.79 -14.64
CA GLU A 165 -22.74 -20.66 -15.08
C GLU A 165 -21.91 -19.41 -15.33
N VAL A 166 -22.31 -18.63 -16.34
CA VAL A 166 -21.79 -17.28 -16.58
C VAL A 166 -22.71 -16.24 -15.93
N ILE A 167 -22.19 -15.48 -14.97
CA ILE A 167 -22.91 -14.41 -14.26
C ILE A 167 -22.32 -13.07 -14.66
N THR A 168 -23.16 -12.07 -14.93
CA THR A 168 -22.74 -10.67 -15.13
C THR A 168 -23.19 -9.84 -13.93
N MET A 169 -22.31 -8.97 -13.46
CA MET A 169 -22.61 -8.08 -12.35
C MET A 169 -21.84 -6.77 -12.43
N ASN A 170 -22.32 -5.78 -11.68
CA ASN A 170 -21.70 -4.48 -11.58
C ASN A 170 -21.08 -4.30 -10.19
N VAL A 171 -19.87 -3.78 -10.16
CA VAL A 171 -19.10 -3.53 -8.95
C VAL A 171 -18.95 -2.02 -8.75
N ASN A 172 -19.24 -1.52 -7.54
CA ASN A 172 -19.06 -0.12 -7.16
C ASN A 172 -17.89 0.08 -6.18
N LYS A 173 -17.60 1.34 -5.82
CA LYS A 173 -16.47 1.69 -4.93
C LYS A 173 -16.51 0.98 -3.56
N ARG A 174 -17.69 0.80 -2.94
CA ARG A 174 -17.82 0.10 -1.64
C ARG A 174 -17.49 -1.39 -1.79
N GLN A 175 -17.94 -1.97 -2.89
CA GLN A 175 -17.67 -3.36 -3.24
C GLN A 175 -16.19 -3.60 -3.60
N ILE A 176 -15.49 -2.63 -4.21
CA ILE A 176 -14.03 -2.71 -4.42
C ILE A 176 -13.28 -2.73 -3.09
N LEU A 177 -13.73 -1.97 -2.08
CA LEU A 177 -13.16 -2.04 -0.74
C LEU A 177 -13.36 -3.44 -0.13
N ASP A 178 -14.53 -4.05 -0.32
CA ASP A 178 -14.79 -5.44 0.11
C ASP A 178 -13.92 -6.46 -0.64
N LEU A 179 -13.65 -6.23 -1.94
CA LEU A 179 -12.73 -7.05 -2.71
C LEU A 179 -11.29 -6.93 -2.20
N LEU A 180 -10.83 -5.72 -1.86
CA LEU A 180 -9.51 -5.53 -1.21
C LEU A 180 -9.44 -6.33 0.10
N LYS A 181 -10.47 -6.25 0.95
CA LYS A 181 -10.55 -7.04 2.20
C LYS A 181 -10.44 -8.54 1.91
N CYS A 182 -11.13 -9.04 0.89
CA CYS A 182 -11.03 -10.44 0.47
C CYS A 182 -9.64 -10.80 -0.07
N CYS A 183 -8.99 -9.94 -0.86
CA CYS A 183 -7.64 -10.20 -1.37
C CYS A 183 -6.62 -10.34 -0.24
N LEU A 184 -6.75 -9.56 0.82
CA LEU A 184 -5.82 -9.59 1.96
C LEU A 184 -5.98 -10.85 2.82
N LEU A 185 -7.19 -11.42 2.87
CA LEU A 185 -7.56 -12.47 3.83
C LEU A 185 -7.78 -13.84 3.21
N SER A 186 -8.02 -13.92 1.89
CA SER A 186 -8.43 -15.16 1.22
C SER A 186 -7.60 -15.45 -0.02
N LYS A 187 -7.21 -16.72 -0.21
CA LYS A 187 -6.57 -17.20 -1.44
C LYS A 187 -7.54 -17.29 -2.63
N THR A 188 -8.85 -17.34 -2.36
CA THR A 188 -9.93 -17.36 -3.35
C THR A 188 -10.77 -16.09 -3.24
N ALA A 189 -10.11 -14.93 -3.37
CA ALA A 189 -10.71 -13.62 -3.08
C ALA A 189 -12.01 -13.34 -3.84
N LEU A 190 -12.11 -13.75 -5.11
CA LEU A 190 -13.33 -13.58 -5.91
C LEU A 190 -14.48 -14.46 -5.38
N SER A 191 -14.26 -15.77 -5.20
CA SER A 191 -15.27 -16.66 -4.59
C SER A 191 -15.74 -16.13 -3.24
N HIS A 192 -14.80 -15.72 -2.39
CA HIS A 192 -15.13 -15.15 -1.08
C HIS A 192 -15.92 -13.84 -1.19
N PHE A 193 -15.53 -12.96 -2.12
CA PHE A 193 -16.19 -11.68 -2.36
C PHE A 193 -17.62 -11.84 -2.89
N PHE A 194 -17.90 -12.87 -3.70
CA PHE A 194 -19.24 -13.07 -4.26
C PHE A 194 -20.15 -13.97 -3.44
N PHE A 195 -19.61 -15.01 -2.79
CA PHE A 195 -20.43 -16.08 -2.23
C PHE A 195 -20.29 -16.28 -0.72
N VAL A 196 -19.22 -15.78 -0.10
CA VAL A 196 -18.97 -16.02 1.34
C VAL A 196 -19.21 -14.75 2.16
N ASN A 197 -20.19 -14.77 3.05
CA ASN A 197 -20.59 -13.58 3.85
C ASN A 197 -19.63 -13.23 5.01
N LYS A 198 -18.63 -14.06 5.35
CA LYS A 198 -17.60 -13.77 6.35
C LYS A 198 -16.21 -14.20 5.87
N PRO A 199 -15.15 -13.42 6.11
CA PRO A 199 -13.79 -13.84 5.74
C PRO A 199 -13.37 -15.06 6.56
N ILE A 200 -12.92 -16.11 5.88
CA ILE A 200 -12.24 -17.24 6.52
C ILE A 200 -10.78 -16.83 6.69
N LEU A 201 -10.30 -16.73 7.92
CA LEU A 201 -8.89 -16.50 8.21
C LEU A 201 -8.13 -17.80 7.92
N GLU A 202 -7.35 -17.81 6.84
CA GLU A 202 -6.44 -18.91 6.56
C GLU A 202 -5.09 -18.67 7.25
N ASP A 203 -4.81 -19.49 8.28
CA ASP A 203 -3.50 -19.53 8.93
C ASP A 203 -2.46 -20.05 7.92
N SER A 204 -1.45 -19.24 7.62
CA SER A 204 -0.40 -19.62 6.66
C SER A 204 0.97 -19.51 7.30
N SER A 205 1.52 -20.65 7.67
CA SER A 205 2.89 -20.75 8.19
C SER A 205 3.86 -21.06 7.04
N PHE A 206 4.65 -20.10 6.58
CA PHE A 206 5.75 -20.37 5.65
C PHE A 206 7.05 -19.64 6.02
N ARG A 207 8.18 -20.29 5.70
CA ARG A 207 9.54 -19.76 5.87
C ARG A 207 10.11 -19.47 4.49
N THR A 208 10.45 -18.20 4.25
CA THR A 208 10.92 -17.75 2.94
C THR A 208 12.44 -17.51 2.94
N PRO A 209 13.17 -17.87 1.87
CA PRO A 209 14.57 -17.49 1.71
C PRO A 209 14.68 -16.10 1.04
N PHE A 210 15.31 -15.14 1.73
CA PHE A 210 15.57 -13.78 1.23
C PHE A 210 17.07 -13.54 0.98
N VAL A 211 17.40 -12.75 -0.05
CA VAL A 211 18.76 -12.23 -0.31
C VAL A 211 18.83 -10.80 0.24
N GLY A 212 19.62 -10.60 1.30
CA GLY A 212 19.78 -9.29 1.92
C GLY A 212 20.95 -8.50 1.37
N TYR A 213 20.77 -7.18 1.32
CA TYR A 213 21.80 -6.20 1.03
C TYR A 213 22.68 -5.95 2.26
N PRO A 214 23.92 -5.46 2.10
CA PRO A 214 24.74 -5.05 3.24
C PRO A 214 24.23 -3.73 3.82
N SER A 215 23.89 -3.74 5.09
CA SER A 215 23.58 -2.57 5.92
C SER A 215 24.27 -2.76 7.26
N THR A 216 24.81 -1.69 7.80
CA THR A 216 25.52 -1.66 9.07
C THR A 216 24.61 -1.23 10.22
N LEU A 217 23.36 -0.84 9.93
CA LEU A 217 22.41 -0.36 10.93
C LEU A 217 22.03 -1.48 11.91
N GLN A 218 22.13 -1.16 13.20
CA GLN A 218 21.86 -2.06 14.31
C GLN A 218 20.99 -1.35 15.34
N ILE A 219 19.72 -1.69 15.39
CA ILE A 219 18.76 -1.13 16.34
C ILE A 219 18.84 -1.94 17.63
N LYS A 220 19.15 -1.28 18.75
CA LYS A 220 19.26 -1.95 20.05
C LYS A 220 17.90 -1.96 20.73
N VAL A 221 17.46 -3.15 21.15
CA VAL A 221 16.16 -3.36 21.75
C VAL A 221 16.31 -4.23 22.98
N LYS A 222 15.62 -3.87 24.06
CA LYS A 222 15.48 -4.70 25.25
C LYS A 222 14.14 -5.42 25.18
N ILE A 223 14.14 -6.74 25.05
CA ILE A 223 12.91 -7.54 25.08
C ILE A 223 12.62 -8.03 26.49
N VAL A 224 11.36 -8.03 26.86
CA VAL A 224 10.85 -8.55 28.12
C VAL A 224 10.06 -9.82 27.83
N VAL A 225 10.51 -10.93 28.40
CA VAL A 225 10.08 -12.28 28.04
C VAL A 225 9.53 -12.99 29.26
N ARG A 226 8.44 -13.72 29.08
CA ARG A 226 7.91 -14.62 30.10
C ARG A 226 8.74 -15.90 30.16
N LYS A 227 9.28 -16.24 31.33
CA LYS A 227 10.20 -17.38 31.50
C LYS A 227 9.52 -18.72 31.23
N SER A 228 8.28 -18.88 31.68
CA SER A 228 7.50 -20.12 31.61
C SER A 228 7.20 -20.60 30.19
N ASN A 229 6.85 -19.71 29.26
CA ASN A 229 6.49 -20.09 27.88
C ASN A 229 7.33 -19.40 26.78
N LYS A 230 8.35 -18.62 27.17
CA LYS A 230 9.24 -17.87 26.26
C LYS A 230 8.52 -16.84 25.37
N LYS A 231 7.27 -16.48 25.66
CA LYS A 231 6.54 -15.45 24.92
C LYS A 231 7.12 -14.06 25.23
N ILE A 232 7.31 -13.25 24.19
CA ILE A 232 7.67 -11.84 24.34
C ILE A 232 6.43 -11.09 24.86
N LEU A 233 6.59 -10.34 25.94
CA LEU A 233 5.53 -9.52 26.51
C LEU A 233 5.52 -8.15 25.85
N TYR A 234 6.71 -7.55 25.76
CA TYR A 234 6.96 -6.32 25.01
C TYR A 234 8.46 -6.17 24.74
N ALA A 235 8.77 -5.28 23.81
CA ALA A 235 10.08 -4.78 23.50
C ALA A 235 10.17 -3.31 23.91
N GLU A 236 11.33 -2.87 24.36
CA GLU A 236 11.62 -1.48 24.70
C GLU A 236 12.82 -1.04 23.86
N GLY A 237 12.66 0.04 23.10
CA GLY A 237 13.69 0.57 22.21
C GLY A 237 13.63 2.09 22.11
N ALA A 238 14.64 2.69 21.52
CA ALA A 238 14.67 4.13 21.30
C ALA A 238 13.84 4.51 20.07
N GLU A 239 13.96 5.78 19.66
CA GLU A 239 13.31 6.35 18.49
C GLU A 239 13.52 5.53 17.22
N ASP A 240 14.73 5.05 16.98
CA ASP A 240 15.11 4.27 15.80
C ASP A 240 14.28 2.98 15.67
N PHE A 241 14.00 2.32 16.80
CA PHE A 241 13.14 1.14 16.83
C PHE A 241 11.69 1.48 16.53
N ALA A 242 11.16 2.55 17.11
CA ALA A 242 9.79 2.98 16.85
C ALA A 242 9.61 3.44 15.40
N GLU A 243 10.51 4.30 14.89
CA GLU A 243 10.49 4.78 13.51
C GLU A 243 10.67 3.64 12.50
N PHE A 244 11.50 2.63 12.80
CA PHE A 244 11.58 1.41 11.99
C PHE A 244 10.20 0.75 11.82
N LEU A 245 9.47 0.54 12.92
CA LEU A 245 8.14 -0.09 12.87
C LEU A 245 7.12 0.79 12.17
N LEU A 246 7.07 2.07 12.52
CA LEU A 246 6.14 3.04 11.92
C LEU A 246 6.35 3.20 10.41
N SER A 247 7.59 3.01 9.92
CA SER A 247 7.89 3.06 8.49
C SER A 247 7.15 2.01 7.66
N PHE A 248 6.67 0.92 8.26
CA PHE A 248 5.84 -0.05 7.53
C PHE A 248 4.57 0.58 6.97
N LEU A 249 3.99 1.56 7.65
CA LEU A 249 2.75 2.23 7.20
C LEU A 249 2.94 3.00 5.88
N THR A 250 4.17 3.39 5.53
CA THR A 250 4.45 4.12 4.29
C THR A 250 4.88 3.19 3.14
N LEU A 251 5.09 1.90 3.40
CA LEU A 251 5.46 0.94 2.36
C LEU A 251 4.26 0.59 1.48
N PRO A 252 4.40 0.61 0.15
CA PRO A 252 3.36 0.13 -0.75
C PRO A 252 3.20 -1.39 -0.66
N LEU A 253 1.96 -1.88 -0.78
CA LEU A 253 1.63 -3.30 -0.68
C LEU A 253 2.47 -4.19 -1.62
N GLY A 254 2.60 -3.82 -2.88
CA GLY A 254 3.40 -4.55 -3.87
C GLY A 254 4.88 -4.56 -3.53
N GLY A 255 5.39 -3.49 -2.91
CA GLY A 255 6.76 -3.43 -2.39
C GLY A 255 6.97 -4.45 -1.27
N VAL A 256 5.98 -4.62 -0.37
CA VAL A 256 6.01 -5.64 0.68
C VAL A 256 5.95 -7.05 0.11
N VAL A 257 5.08 -7.29 -0.87
CA VAL A 257 4.99 -8.57 -1.59
C VAL A 257 6.33 -8.93 -2.24
N LEU A 258 6.96 -7.97 -2.91
CA LEU A 258 8.29 -8.14 -3.50
C LEU A 258 9.36 -8.42 -2.44
N LEU A 259 9.37 -7.69 -1.32
CA LEU A 259 10.28 -7.94 -0.19
C LEU A 259 10.15 -9.35 0.36
N LEU A 260 8.93 -9.89 0.34
CA LEU A 260 8.60 -11.25 0.79
C LEU A 260 8.71 -12.29 -0.35
N ARG A 261 9.15 -11.87 -1.55
CA ARG A 261 9.32 -12.69 -2.75
C ARG A 261 8.05 -13.44 -3.14
N THR A 262 6.91 -12.77 -3.09
CA THR A 262 5.60 -13.32 -3.48
C THR A 262 5.14 -14.52 -2.63
N TYR A 263 5.66 -14.58 -1.39
CA TYR A 263 5.19 -15.44 -0.31
C TYR A 263 4.81 -14.55 0.89
N SER A 264 3.93 -13.58 0.66
CA SER A 264 3.53 -12.61 1.67
C SER A 264 2.55 -13.18 2.70
N SER A 265 1.96 -14.35 2.41
CA SER A 265 0.86 -14.92 3.21
C SER A 265 -0.40 -14.02 3.24
N MET A 266 -0.51 -13.05 2.33
CA MET A 266 -1.62 -12.10 2.23
C MET A 266 -2.67 -12.59 1.24
N GLY A 267 -3.47 -13.57 1.65
CA GLY A 267 -4.58 -14.08 0.84
C GLY A 267 -4.20 -14.35 -0.62
N SER A 268 -4.79 -13.59 -1.55
CA SER A 268 -4.57 -13.69 -3.00
C SER A 268 -3.66 -12.59 -3.57
N VAL A 269 -3.05 -11.74 -2.73
CA VAL A 269 -2.22 -10.61 -3.20
C VAL A 269 -0.97 -11.12 -3.94
N ASP A 270 -0.36 -12.21 -3.47
CA ASP A 270 0.77 -12.84 -4.18
C ASP A 270 0.39 -13.27 -5.59
N ASN A 271 -0.81 -13.85 -5.77
CA ASN A 271 -1.34 -14.22 -7.08
C ASN A 271 -1.57 -13.00 -7.97
N LEU A 272 -2.06 -11.91 -7.39
CA LEU A 272 -2.25 -10.66 -8.11
C LEU A 272 -0.92 -10.10 -8.63
N TYR A 273 0.09 -10.02 -7.77
CA TYR A 273 1.43 -9.58 -8.14
C TYR A 273 2.04 -10.47 -9.24
N ASN A 274 1.99 -11.79 -9.05
CA ASN A 274 2.51 -12.76 -10.02
C ASN A 274 1.80 -12.67 -11.37
N SER A 275 0.50 -12.33 -11.38
CA SER A 275 -0.25 -12.13 -12.63
C SER A 275 0.34 -11.00 -13.46
N ILE A 276 0.71 -9.87 -12.84
CA ILE A 276 1.32 -8.72 -13.51
C ILE A 276 2.70 -9.07 -14.03
N ASP A 277 3.50 -9.78 -13.22
CA ASP A 277 4.86 -10.19 -13.61
C ASP A 277 4.83 -11.06 -14.89
N ALA A 278 3.87 -11.98 -14.97
CA ALA A 278 3.66 -12.88 -16.10
C ALA A 278 3.10 -12.22 -17.39
N LEU A 279 2.52 -11.01 -17.31
CA LEU A 279 1.97 -10.33 -18.48
C LEU A 279 3.07 -9.85 -19.44
N ILE A 280 2.82 -9.96 -20.74
CA ILE A 280 3.71 -9.44 -21.79
C ILE A 280 3.59 -7.92 -21.84
N GLU A 281 4.72 -7.23 -21.70
CA GLU A 281 4.78 -5.78 -21.54
C GLU A 281 4.14 -5.04 -22.73
N GLU A 282 4.56 -5.37 -23.95
CA GLU A 282 4.17 -4.69 -25.19
C GLU A 282 2.69 -4.85 -25.55
N LYS A 283 2.01 -5.80 -24.91
CA LYS A 283 0.60 -6.12 -25.17
C LYS A 283 -0.35 -5.47 -24.17
N PHE A 284 0.06 -5.37 -22.91
CA PHE A 284 -0.84 -5.03 -21.81
C PHE A 284 -0.51 -3.71 -21.12
N PHE A 285 0.65 -3.11 -21.40
CA PHE A 285 1.09 -1.85 -20.79
C PHE A 285 1.36 -0.79 -21.85
N ILE A 286 1.14 0.48 -21.49
CA ILE A 286 1.45 1.61 -22.37
C ILE A 286 2.98 1.78 -22.47
N SER A 287 3.69 1.58 -21.36
CA SER A 287 5.15 1.56 -21.33
C SER A 287 5.72 0.56 -20.33
N LYS A 288 7.03 0.35 -20.41
CA LYS A 288 7.80 -0.44 -19.45
C LYS A 288 7.68 0.09 -18.04
N GLU A 289 7.74 1.41 -17.91
CA GLU A 289 7.70 2.14 -16.65
C GLU A 289 6.37 1.90 -15.94
N ASP A 290 5.26 1.76 -16.67
CA ASP A 290 3.96 1.43 -16.08
C ASP A 290 3.92 0.05 -15.44
N LYS A 291 4.49 -0.96 -16.11
CA LYS A 291 4.63 -2.31 -15.53
C LYS A 291 5.57 -2.27 -14.32
N CYS A 292 6.70 -1.58 -14.45
CA CYS A 292 7.67 -1.40 -13.37
C CYS A 292 7.05 -0.72 -12.14
N ARG A 293 6.17 0.27 -12.31
CA ARG A 293 5.51 0.97 -11.20
C ARG A 293 4.64 0.05 -10.35
N LEU A 294 4.03 -0.97 -10.97
CA LEU A 294 3.20 -1.96 -10.28
C LEU A 294 4.03 -3.06 -9.58
N LEU A 295 5.13 -3.49 -10.21
CA LEU A 295 6.01 -4.53 -9.66
C LEU A 295 7.02 -3.97 -8.63
N TYR A 296 7.45 -2.73 -8.82
CA TYR A 296 8.44 -2.05 -7.99
C TYR A 296 7.88 -0.72 -7.47
N PRO A 297 6.73 -0.73 -6.76
CA PRO A 297 6.13 0.51 -6.28
C PRO A 297 7.06 1.17 -5.26
N ASN A 298 7.25 2.47 -5.43
CA ASN A 298 8.11 3.28 -4.58
C ASN A 298 7.35 3.86 -3.39
N VAL A 299 8.06 4.19 -2.31
CA VAL A 299 7.51 5.03 -1.25
C VAL A 299 7.34 6.45 -1.78
N ALA A 300 6.28 7.17 -1.38
CA ALA A 300 6.11 8.56 -1.80
C ALA A 300 7.28 9.46 -1.35
N GLN A 301 7.53 10.51 -2.13
CA GLN A 301 8.62 11.45 -1.88
C GLN A 301 8.50 12.10 -0.50
N HIS A 302 9.58 12.08 0.28
CA HIS A 302 9.72 12.48 1.68
C HIS A 302 9.09 11.52 2.72
N PHE A 303 8.36 10.48 2.30
CA PHE A 303 7.70 9.52 3.21
C PHE A 303 8.60 8.34 3.58
N GLN A 304 9.78 8.21 2.96
CA GLN A 304 10.73 7.17 3.34
C GLN A 304 11.62 7.66 4.49
N SER A 305 11.61 6.94 5.62
CA SER A 305 12.55 7.22 6.72
C SER A 305 13.98 6.79 6.35
N ASN A 306 14.99 7.44 6.93
CA ASN A 306 16.40 7.07 6.72
C ASN A 306 16.68 5.62 7.16
N ILE A 307 15.96 5.16 8.17
CA ILE A 307 16.00 3.78 8.65
C ILE A 307 15.43 2.83 7.58
N CYS A 308 14.28 3.17 6.99
CA CYS A 308 13.69 2.39 5.92
C CYS A 308 14.64 2.29 4.71
N LYS A 309 15.29 3.39 4.30
CA LYS A 309 16.30 3.40 3.21
C LYS A 309 17.43 2.41 3.43
N GLN A 310 17.85 2.25 4.69
CA GLN A 310 18.95 1.34 5.05
C GLN A 310 18.51 -0.11 5.27
N MET A 311 17.21 -0.38 5.44
CA MET A 311 16.69 -1.69 5.84
C MET A 311 15.85 -2.39 4.77
N PHE A 312 15.34 -1.66 3.77
CA PHE A 312 14.54 -2.21 2.68
C PHE A 312 15.04 -1.68 1.32
N PRO A 313 15.17 -2.56 0.29
CA PRO A 313 15.44 -2.18 -1.09
C PRO A 313 14.18 -1.64 -1.80
N ILE A 314 13.41 -0.77 -1.15
CA ILE A 314 12.30 -0.04 -1.79
C ILE A 314 12.79 1.39 -1.97
N CYS A 315 12.70 1.93 -3.18
CA CYS A 315 13.15 3.28 -3.44
C CYS A 315 12.09 4.30 -3.02
N GLU A 316 12.55 5.51 -2.71
CA GLU A 316 11.70 6.68 -2.62
C GLU A 316 11.46 7.21 -4.03
N HIS A 317 10.20 7.55 -4.32
CA HIS A 317 9.84 8.17 -5.58
C HIS A 317 10.44 9.58 -5.65
N THR A 318 11.19 9.85 -6.71
CA THR A 318 11.76 11.17 -6.97
C THR A 318 11.02 11.77 -8.16
N SER A 319 9.89 12.44 -7.91
CA SER A 319 9.23 13.21 -8.97
C SER A 319 9.91 14.55 -9.14
N THR A 320 10.13 14.93 -10.40
CA THR A 320 10.46 16.31 -10.72
C THR A 320 9.24 16.97 -11.37
N PHE A 321 8.72 18.01 -10.73
CA PHE A 321 7.57 18.75 -11.23
C PHE A 321 8.06 19.91 -12.10
N TYR A 322 7.56 20.02 -13.32
CA TYR A 322 7.88 21.11 -14.24
C TYR A 322 6.64 21.95 -14.53
N ARG A 323 6.81 23.27 -14.50
CA ARG A 323 5.82 24.25 -15.00
C ARG A 323 6.24 24.74 -16.37
N ASP A 324 5.33 24.70 -17.34
CA ASP A 324 5.50 25.34 -18.66
C ASP A 324 4.94 26.78 -18.65
N TYR A 325 5.63 27.72 -19.29
CA TYR A 325 5.13 29.09 -19.48
C TYR A 325 4.43 29.22 -20.84
N PRO A 326 3.28 29.89 -20.91
CA PRO A 326 2.61 30.09 -22.18
C PRO A 326 3.44 30.99 -23.09
N SER A 327 3.80 30.50 -24.27
CA SER A 327 4.31 31.35 -25.36
C SER A 327 3.14 32.00 -26.09
N ILE A 328 3.17 33.34 -26.22
CA ILE A 328 2.26 34.08 -27.08
C ILE A 328 2.78 33.92 -28.50
N SER A 329 2.09 33.15 -29.35
CA SER A 329 2.37 33.18 -30.78
C SER A 329 1.87 34.50 -31.38
N VAL A 330 2.57 35.01 -32.39
CA VAL A 330 2.27 36.26 -33.12
C VAL A 330 0.86 36.26 -33.73
N THR A 331 0.16 35.12 -33.74
CA THR A 331 -1.19 34.93 -34.28
C THR A 331 -2.31 34.99 -33.22
N GLY A 332 -2.00 35.32 -31.96
CA GLY A 332 -3.02 35.59 -30.94
C GLY A 332 -3.61 34.36 -30.23
N SER A 333 -3.02 33.18 -30.40
CA SER A 333 -3.41 31.98 -29.66
C SER A 333 -2.69 31.92 -28.32
N ILE A 334 -3.44 31.96 -27.21
CA ILE A 334 -2.90 31.71 -25.86
C ILE A 334 -2.64 30.21 -25.73
N SER A 335 -1.38 29.80 -25.58
CA SER A 335 -1.05 28.44 -25.12
C SER A 335 -1.47 28.32 -23.65
N HIS A 336 -2.11 27.21 -23.25
CA HIS A 336 -2.52 27.00 -21.86
C HIS A 336 -1.30 26.61 -20.99
N MET A 337 -1.20 27.16 -19.77
CA MET A 337 -0.17 26.77 -18.80
C MET A 337 -0.40 25.31 -18.35
N GLN A 338 0.60 24.44 -18.55
CA GLN A 338 0.53 23.01 -18.19
C GLN A 338 1.59 22.65 -17.13
N MET A 339 1.18 21.85 -16.15
CA MET A 339 2.09 21.19 -15.22
C MET A 339 2.38 19.78 -15.71
N HIS A 340 3.66 19.45 -15.81
CA HIS A 340 4.12 18.14 -16.20
C HIS A 340 4.83 17.48 -15.01
N VAL A 341 4.50 16.23 -14.74
CA VAL A 341 5.28 15.37 -13.85
C VAL A 341 6.21 14.59 -14.77
N ASP A 342 7.52 14.74 -14.58
CA ASP A 342 8.50 13.92 -15.29
C ASP A 342 9.30 13.11 -14.27
N GLU A 343 9.49 11.83 -14.58
CA GLU A 343 10.31 10.91 -13.76
C GLU A 343 11.80 11.07 -14.11
N GLU A 344 12.11 11.61 -15.29
CA GLU A 344 13.47 11.96 -15.71
C GLU A 344 13.75 13.46 -15.58
N VAL A 345 14.93 13.82 -15.06
CA VAL A 345 15.38 15.21 -15.03
C VAL A 345 15.69 15.64 -16.46
N ARG A 346 14.79 16.36 -17.12
CA ARG A 346 15.12 17.01 -18.38
C ARG A 346 16.25 18.01 -18.11
N ASN A 347 17.32 17.91 -18.89
CA ASN A 347 18.43 18.86 -18.88
C ASN A 347 17.96 20.18 -19.53
N CYS A 348 17.11 20.91 -18.81
CA CYS A 348 16.45 22.13 -19.27
C CYS A 348 17.14 23.40 -18.77
N ASP A 349 18.46 23.37 -18.58
CA ASP A 349 19.21 24.50 -18.01
C ASP A 349 19.18 25.79 -18.87
N ASN A 350 18.69 25.74 -20.12
CA ASN A 350 18.77 26.89 -21.04
C ASN A 350 17.46 27.31 -21.74
N ASN A 351 16.28 26.77 -21.37
CA ASN A 351 15.00 27.22 -21.96
C ASN A 351 14.15 27.96 -20.93
N GLU A 352 13.95 29.26 -21.12
CA GLU A 352 13.18 30.17 -20.25
C GLU A 352 11.72 29.75 -20.00
N ASN A 353 11.23 28.74 -20.73
CA ASN A 353 9.84 28.29 -20.71
C ASN A 353 9.52 27.22 -19.67
N TYR A 354 10.51 26.63 -18.96
CA TYR A 354 10.23 25.61 -17.94
C TYR A 354 10.87 25.92 -16.59
N LYS A 355 10.13 25.75 -15.48
CA LYS A 355 10.69 25.89 -14.12
C LYS A 355 10.44 24.65 -13.27
N GLN A 356 11.52 24.08 -12.75
CA GLN A 356 11.48 22.97 -11.80
C GLN A 356 10.87 23.43 -10.47
N MET A 357 9.89 22.68 -9.97
CA MET A 357 9.27 22.89 -8.67
C MET A 357 9.81 21.90 -7.66
N LYS A 358 10.06 22.36 -6.43
CA LYS A 358 10.53 21.54 -5.32
C LYS A 358 9.37 21.23 -4.39
N LEU A 359 9.14 19.94 -4.13
CA LEU A 359 8.19 19.52 -3.11
C LEU A 359 8.73 19.91 -1.72
N VAL A 360 7.86 20.46 -0.88
CA VAL A 360 8.23 20.87 0.48
C VAL A 360 8.33 19.62 1.34
N ASP A 361 9.46 19.45 2.03
CA ASP A 361 9.62 18.34 2.97
C ASP A 361 8.77 18.60 4.24
N PRO A 362 7.76 17.76 4.53
CA PRO A 362 6.92 17.89 5.73
C PRO A 362 7.69 17.71 7.06
N LYS A 363 8.89 17.10 7.04
CA LYS A 363 9.72 16.85 8.23
C LYS A 363 10.64 18.01 8.60
N SER A 364 10.62 19.12 7.87
CA SER A 364 11.34 20.38 8.15
C SER A 364 12.77 20.18 8.72
N SER A 365 13.78 19.94 7.87
CA SER A 365 15.21 19.82 8.23
C SER A 365 15.63 18.74 9.26
N SER A 366 14.70 18.14 10.01
CA SER A 366 14.97 16.97 10.85
C SER A 366 14.90 15.67 10.03
N GLU A 367 15.84 14.76 10.27
CA GLU A 367 15.98 13.52 9.52
C GLU A 367 14.95 12.42 9.87
N GLY A 368 14.17 12.59 10.95
CA GLY A 368 13.27 11.56 11.51
C GLY A 368 11.84 12.04 11.76
N LEU A 369 10.92 11.09 11.96
CA LEU A 369 9.49 11.36 12.24
C LEU A 369 9.21 11.73 13.71
N LEU A 370 10.01 11.18 14.64
CA LEU A 370 9.79 11.24 16.07
C LEU A 370 10.73 12.27 16.72
N LYS A 371 10.27 12.91 17.79
CA LYS A 371 11.01 13.98 18.46
C LYS A 371 11.88 13.45 19.60
N VAL A 372 13.18 13.72 19.52
CA VAL A 372 14.12 13.51 20.63
C VAL A 372 14.14 14.76 21.51
N HIS A 373 13.76 14.63 22.79
CA HIS A 373 13.90 15.72 23.75
C HIS A 373 15.37 15.80 24.20
N ALA A 374 15.94 17.00 24.19
CA ALA A 374 17.36 17.24 24.46
C ALA A 374 17.88 16.71 25.83
N ASN A 375 16.98 16.35 26.75
CA ASN A 375 17.35 15.89 28.09
C ASN A 375 17.26 14.36 28.27
N LEU A 376 16.52 13.61 27.43
CA LEU A 376 16.46 12.14 27.48
C LEU A 376 16.01 11.58 26.11
N PRO A 377 16.64 10.50 25.60
CA PRO A 377 16.11 9.76 24.46
C PRO A 377 14.68 9.30 24.76
N ALA A 378 13.72 9.61 23.87
CA ALA A 378 12.39 9.05 23.99
C ALA A 378 12.49 7.53 23.80
N MET A 379 12.14 6.79 24.84
CA MET A 379 12.02 5.34 24.79
C MET A 379 10.59 4.97 24.43
N PHE A 380 10.43 3.86 23.73
CA PHE A 380 9.14 3.34 23.29
C PHE A 380 8.99 1.89 23.74
N ILE A 381 7.79 1.52 24.16
CA ILE A 381 7.38 0.15 24.38
C ILE A 381 6.56 -0.31 23.19
N VAL A 382 6.85 -1.53 22.74
CA VAL A 382 6.19 -2.20 21.62
C VAL A 382 5.72 -3.57 22.09
N THR A 383 4.43 -3.86 22.00
CA THR A 383 3.88 -5.18 22.35
C THR A 383 4.03 -6.20 21.21
N ASP A 384 3.72 -7.47 21.49
CA ASP A 384 3.79 -8.57 20.52
C ASP A 384 2.87 -8.35 19.30
N ASP A 385 1.75 -7.65 19.51
CA ASP A 385 0.81 -7.17 18.48
C ASP A 385 1.18 -5.79 17.92
N LEU A 386 2.43 -5.35 18.07
CA LEU A 386 2.97 -4.11 17.50
C LEU A 386 2.28 -2.82 17.95
N VAL A 387 1.65 -2.79 19.13
CA VAL A 387 1.19 -1.53 19.71
C VAL A 387 2.42 -0.73 20.14
N VAL A 388 2.65 0.42 19.54
CA VAL A 388 3.78 1.31 19.83
C VAL A 388 3.32 2.45 20.73
N ALA A 389 3.94 2.58 21.90
CA ALA A 389 3.62 3.66 22.83
C ALA A 389 4.89 4.25 23.47
N PRO A 390 4.91 5.55 23.81
CA PRO A 390 5.97 6.13 24.62
C PRO A 390 6.15 5.37 25.93
N ALA A 391 7.40 5.05 26.26
CA ALA A 391 7.73 4.40 27.51
C ALA A 391 7.73 5.40 28.67
N SER A 392 7.29 4.94 29.83
CA SER A 392 7.46 5.63 31.11
C SER A 392 8.09 4.66 32.11
N LEU A 393 8.55 5.18 33.26
CA LEU A 393 9.09 4.34 34.34
C LEU A 393 8.09 3.25 34.80
N MET A 394 6.80 3.44 34.56
CA MET A 394 5.73 2.55 35.02
C MET A 394 5.07 1.74 33.91
N SER A 395 5.32 2.03 32.63
CA SER A 395 4.58 1.40 31.52
C SER A 395 4.83 -0.11 31.43
N GLY A 396 6.07 -0.55 31.59
CA GLY A 396 6.42 -1.97 31.61
C GLY A 396 5.76 -2.74 32.77
N TYR A 397 5.80 -2.18 33.98
CA TYR A 397 5.14 -2.75 35.15
C TYR A 397 3.62 -2.81 34.97
N ALA A 398 3.02 -1.72 34.48
CA ALA A 398 1.57 -1.64 34.23
C ALA A 398 1.12 -2.72 33.22
N LEU A 399 1.89 -2.97 32.17
CA LEU A 399 1.63 -4.03 31.20
C LEU A 399 1.69 -5.43 31.83
N VAL A 400 2.76 -5.72 32.58
CA VAL A 400 2.92 -7.03 33.25
C VAL A 400 1.80 -7.27 34.26
N ASN A 401 1.43 -6.24 35.03
CA ASN A 401 0.33 -6.31 35.99
C ASN A 401 -1.02 -6.51 35.29
N ARG A 402 -1.28 -5.79 34.19
CA ARG A 402 -2.50 -5.95 33.37
C ARG A 402 -2.63 -7.37 32.80
N LEU A 403 -1.52 -7.97 32.40
CA LEU A 403 -1.47 -9.37 31.94
C LEU A 403 -1.55 -10.39 33.08
N LYS A 404 -1.61 -9.94 34.34
CA LYS A 404 -1.63 -10.77 35.57
C LYS A 404 -0.46 -11.75 35.63
N ILE A 405 0.71 -11.33 35.16
CA ILE A 405 1.93 -12.14 35.15
C ILE A 405 2.75 -11.81 36.40
N SER A 406 3.22 -12.84 37.10
CA SER A 406 4.14 -12.67 38.23
C SER A 406 5.46 -12.09 37.75
N LEU A 407 5.96 -11.03 38.41
CA LEU A 407 7.27 -10.43 38.11
C LEU A 407 8.41 -11.45 38.21
N ARG A 408 8.27 -12.50 39.02
CA ARG A 408 9.26 -13.58 39.12
C ARG A 408 9.38 -14.40 37.83
N ASP A 409 8.30 -14.47 37.05
CA ASP A 409 8.22 -15.15 35.75
C ASP A 409 8.65 -14.23 34.58
N VAL A 410 9.19 -13.04 34.85
CA VAL A 410 9.64 -12.09 33.82
C VAL A 410 11.17 -12.04 33.79
N THR A 411 11.74 -11.98 32.58
CA THR A 411 13.17 -11.74 32.36
C THR A 411 13.37 -10.74 31.23
N GLU A 412 14.42 -9.93 31.35
CA GLU A 412 14.84 -9.01 30.29
C GLU A 412 15.98 -9.64 29.48
N LYS A 413 16.06 -9.30 28.20
CA LYS A 413 17.18 -9.65 27.32
C LYS A 413 17.44 -8.51 26.35
N ASN A 414 18.70 -8.13 26.21
CA ASN A 414 19.10 -7.19 25.16
C ASN A 414 19.30 -7.95 23.85
N VAL A 415 18.72 -7.43 22.78
CA VAL A 415 18.83 -7.94 21.42
C VAL A 415 19.19 -6.79 20.49
N THR A 416 19.83 -7.13 19.38
CA THR A 416 20.13 -6.16 18.33
C THR A 416 19.38 -6.59 17.08
N ILE A 417 18.58 -5.68 16.53
CA ILE A 417 17.89 -5.87 15.27
C ILE A 417 18.79 -5.31 14.16
N GLY A 418 19.49 -6.19 13.45
CA GLY A 418 20.14 -5.88 12.19
C GLY A 418 19.39 -6.55 11.04
N ILE A 419 19.96 -6.54 9.84
CA ILE A 419 19.34 -7.16 8.65
C ILE A 419 18.92 -8.62 8.89
N LYS A 420 19.70 -9.40 9.62
CA LYS A 420 19.40 -10.81 9.87
C LYS A 420 18.14 -10.98 10.71
N GLU A 421 17.95 -10.12 11.70
CA GLU A 421 16.77 -10.12 12.56
C GLU A 421 15.57 -9.52 11.83
N VAL A 422 15.77 -8.49 11.02
CA VAL A 422 14.74 -7.94 10.11
C VAL A 422 14.20 -9.02 9.18
N ARG A 423 15.05 -9.92 8.67
CA ARG A 423 14.61 -11.09 7.88
C ARG A 423 13.62 -11.98 8.65
N ARG A 424 13.77 -12.12 9.97
CA ARG A 424 12.88 -12.94 10.82
C ARG A 424 11.67 -12.16 11.33
N PHE A 425 11.83 -10.86 11.55
CA PHE A 425 10.78 -9.96 12.01
C PHE A 425 9.72 -9.77 10.93
N LYS A 426 10.12 -9.61 9.66
CA LYS A 426 9.25 -9.47 8.48
C LYS A 426 8.25 -10.62 8.32
N THR A 427 8.67 -11.88 8.51
CA THR A 427 7.83 -13.07 8.34
C THR A 427 6.80 -13.28 9.46
N LYS A 428 6.74 -12.42 10.48
CA LYS A 428 5.74 -12.51 11.56
C LYS A 428 5.03 -11.19 11.83
N ALA A 429 5.71 -10.06 11.65
CA ALA A 429 5.14 -8.73 11.82
C ALA A 429 4.35 -8.24 10.59
N LEU A 430 4.72 -8.71 9.38
CA LEU A 430 4.01 -8.39 8.12
C LEU A 430 3.22 -9.60 7.59
N VAL A 431 3.14 -10.69 8.35
CA VAL A 431 2.18 -11.75 8.07
C VAL A 431 0.88 -11.29 8.69
N PHE A 432 -0.01 -10.79 7.84
CA PHE A 432 -1.24 -10.11 8.22
C PHE A 432 -2.40 -11.06 8.58
N CYS A 433 -2.10 -12.32 8.88
CA CYS A 433 -3.06 -13.36 9.24
C CYS A 433 -2.60 -14.09 10.50
#